data_AF-A0A6B3WAR1-F1
#
_entry.id   AF-A0A6B3WAR1-F1
#
_cell.length_a   1.000
_cell.length_b   1.000
_cell.length_c   1.000
_cell.angle_alpha   90.00
_cell.angle_beta   90.00
_cell.angle_gamma   90.00
#
_symmetry.space_group_name_H-M   'P 1'
#
loop_
_entity.id
_entity.type
_entity.pdbx_description
1 polymer ?
#
loop_
_entity_poly.entity_id
_entity_poly.type
_entity_poly.pdbx_seq_one_letter_code
_entity_poly.pdbx_strand_id
1 'polypeptide(L)'
;MNLRWVFLFLVVLTLAACGSGSDSGGSSSSGGGDGSKWRVEYSGDLNGEVSGSIMSVVSVASNTTVAGGAMNEDLTGSADHSIRATIMRYGDEPTVSFSLELADGMRCFDVTKQDPQPSTVEIFDEEKDTFRAEIQGTMYCGPEKDQRIEFTAYLDADA
;
A
#
# COMPACT_ATOMS: atom_id res chain seq x y z
N MET A 1 -44.81 25.61 -30.90
CA MET A 1 -44.49 25.64 -32.36
C MET A 1 -42.98 25.58 -32.48
N ASN A 2 -42.40 24.44 -32.88
CA ASN A 2 -42.03 24.11 -34.28
C ASN A 2 -40.99 25.12 -34.83
N LEU A 3 -39.84 24.78 -35.41
CA LEU A 3 -39.28 23.53 -35.94
C LEU A 3 -37.84 23.86 -36.45
N ARG A 4 -36.94 22.85 -36.48
CA ARG A 4 -35.80 22.61 -37.42
C ARG A 4 -34.53 23.49 -37.33
N TRP A 5 -33.34 22.91 -37.04
CA TRP A 5 -32.44 22.09 -37.91
C TRP A 5 -31.85 22.94 -39.07
N VAL A 6 -30.53 23.10 -39.30
CA VAL A 6 -29.48 22.11 -39.64
C VAL A 6 -28.07 22.76 -39.62
N PHE A 7 -27.09 22.01 -39.09
CA PHE A 7 -25.66 21.82 -39.40
C PHE A 7 -24.84 22.79 -40.28
N LEU A 8 -23.60 23.02 -39.82
CA LEU A 8 -22.37 23.08 -40.64
C LEU A 8 -21.20 22.61 -39.77
N PHE A 9 -20.88 21.31 -39.76
CA PHE A 9 -19.79 20.66 -40.51
C PHE A 9 -18.43 21.37 -40.37
N LEU A 10 -17.55 20.80 -39.53
CA LEU A 10 -16.12 20.78 -39.83
C LEU A 10 -15.52 19.46 -39.36
N VAL A 11 -15.36 18.58 -40.35
CA VAL A 11 -14.65 17.31 -40.29
C VAL A 11 -13.18 17.62 -40.57
N VAL A 12 -12.28 17.22 -39.68
CA VAL A 12 -10.90 16.91 -40.06
C VAL A 12 -10.58 15.53 -39.50
N LEU A 13 -10.58 14.55 -40.40
CA LEU A 13 -9.98 13.24 -40.21
C LEU A 13 -8.45 13.40 -40.14
N THR A 14 -7.82 12.80 -39.12
CA THR A 14 -6.50 12.21 -39.30
C THR A 14 -6.55 10.76 -38.82
N LEU A 15 -6.47 9.87 -39.80
CA LEU A 15 -6.24 8.45 -39.66
C LEU A 15 -4.82 8.21 -39.09
N ALA A 16 -4.73 7.55 -37.95
CA ALA A 16 -3.60 6.70 -37.63
C ALA A 16 -4.17 5.33 -37.27
N ALA A 17 -4.12 4.43 -38.25
CA ALA A 17 -4.43 3.02 -38.08
C ALA A 17 -3.19 2.29 -37.57
N CYS A 18 -3.29 1.73 -36.36
CA CYS A 18 -2.61 0.52 -35.91
C CYS A 18 -3.50 0.04 -34.74
N GLY A 19 -4.28 -1.03 -34.84
CA GLY A 19 -3.85 -2.38 -35.15
C GLY A 19 -3.83 -3.17 -33.83
N SER A 20 -5.01 -3.66 -33.44
CA SER A 20 -5.35 -4.74 -32.49
C SER A 20 -4.39 -5.12 -31.36
N GLY A 21 -4.91 -5.08 -30.13
CA GLY A 21 -4.38 -5.84 -28.99
C GLY A 21 -4.89 -5.30 -27.66
N SER A 22 -5.90 -5.96 -27.09
CA SER A 22 -6.31 -5.76 -25.70
C SER A 22 -5.14 -6.13 -24.79
N ASP A 23 -4.73 -5.23 -23.90
CA ASP A 23 -4.20 -5.59 -22.58
C ASP A 23 -4.34 -4.40 -21.62
N SER A 24 -5.19 -4.62 -20.64
CA SER A 24 -5.18 -4.00 -19.32
C SER A 24 -3.85 -4.26 -18.62
N GLY A 25 -3.19 -3.23 -18.08
CA GLY A 25 -2.12 -3.45 -17.12
C GLY A 25 -1.13 -2.31 -16.97
N GLY A 26 -1.00 -1.84 -15.73
CA GLY A 26 0.25 -1.28 -15.23
C GLY A 26 0.52 0.19 -15.54
N SER A 27 -0.04 1.08 -14.72
CA SER A 27 0.68 2.31 -14.36
C SER A 27 1.98 1.90 -13.69
N SER A 28 3.04 1.75 -14.48
CA SER A 28 4.40 1.58 -13.99
C SER A 28 4.95 2.96 -13.66
N SER A 29 4.87 3.33 -12.38
CA SER A 29 5.61 4.44 -11.81
C SER A 29 7.10 4.07 -11.70
N SER A 30 7.81 4.13 -12.82
CA SER A 30 9.26 4.13 -12.85
C SER A 30 9.79 5.53 -12.57
N GLY A 31 9.86 5.88 -11.28
CA GLY A 31 10.56 7.06 -10.77
C GLY A 31 11.67 6.62 -9.83
N GLY A 32 12.92 6.63 -10.30
CA GLY A 32 14.11 6.31 -9.52
C GLY A 32 14.44 7.40 -8.49
N GLY A 33 14.74 6.95 -7.27
CA GLY A 33 15.04 7.78 -6.11
C GLY A 33 15.24 6.95 -4.83
N ASP A 34 16.22 6.05 -4.87
CA ASP A 34 17.09 5.54 -3.77
C ASP A 34 16.50 5.34 -2.36
N GLY A 35 15.53 4.43 -2.23
CA GLY A 35 15.09 4.01 -0.91
C GLY A 35 14.17 2.81 -0.96
N SER A 36 14.48 1.81 -0.14
CA SER A 36 13.61 0.71 0.26
C SER A 36 12.16 1.18 0.35
N LYS A 37 11.21 0.55 -0.35
CA LYS A 37 9.82 1.02 -0.49
C LYS A 37 8.83 0.17 0.27
N TRP A 38 7.74 0.79 0.69
CA TRP A 38 6.55 0.09 1.14
C TRP A 38 5.30 0.73 0.53
N ARG A 39 4.24 -0.08 0.37
CA ARG A 39 2.91 0.37 -0.06
C ARG A 39 1.84 -0.38 0.74
N VAL A 40 0.79 0.31 1.17
CA VAL A 40 -0.41 -0.29 1.74
C VAL A 40 -1.62 0.19 0.98
N GLU A 41 -2.35 -0.76 0.40
CA GLU A 41 -3.66 -0.56 -0.19
C GLU A 41 -4.70 -1.02 0.81
N TYR A 42 -5.76 -0.24 1.02
CA TYR A 42 -6.82 -0.59 1.97
C TYR A 42 -8.21 -0.21 1.47
N SER A 43 -9.20 -0.99 1.92
CA SER A 43 -10.61 -0.84 1.55
C SER A 43 -11.55 -1.23 2.69
N GLY A 44 -12.84 -0.86 2.59
CA GLY A 44 -13.84 -1.10 3.63
C GLY A 44 -14.45 0.20 4.11
N ASP A 45 -14.44 0.44 5.43
CA ASP A 45 -14.93 1.69 6.02
C ASP A 45 -14.07 2.90 5.64
N LEU A 46 -12.79 2.66 5.34
CA LEU A 46 -11.87 3.61 4.71
C LEU A 46 -11.34 2.98 3.43
N ASN A 47 -11.00 3.82 2.44
CA ASN A 47 -10.45 3.37 1.18
C ASN A 47 -9.30 4.28 0.78
N GLY A 48 -8.20 3.71 0.32
CA GLY A 48 -7.03 4.49 -0.07
C GLY A 48 -5.79 3.66 -0.32
N GLU A 49 -4.72 4.37 -0.64
CA GLU A 49 -3.39 3.83 -0.83
C GLU A 49 -2.41 4.80 -0.19
N VAL A 50 -1.43 4.27 0.54
CA VAL A 50 -0.33 5.04 1.11
C VAL A 50 0.97 4.30 0.84
N SER A 51 2.03 5.05 0.55
CA SER A 51 3.34 4.48 0.28
C SER A 51 4.43 5.39 0.82
N GLY A 52 5.60 4.81 1.07
CA GLY A 52 6.74 5.55 1.57
C GLY A 52 8.01 4.72 1.52
N SER A 53 8.99 5.14 2.30
CA SER A 53 10.28 4.46 2.38
C SER A 53 10.39 3.65 3.66
N ILE A 54 10.91 2.42 3.56
CA ILE A 54 11.36 1.63 4.69
C ILE A 54 12.59 2.33 5.25
N MET A 55 12.52 2.69 6.53
CA MET A 55 13.60 3.37 7.24
C MET A 55 14.50 2.37 7.96
N SER A 56 13.97 1.18 8.27
CA SER A 56 14.69 0.17 9.04
C SER A 56 14.09 -1.22 8.83
N VAL A 57 14.98 -2.19 8.60
CA VAL A 57 14.72 -3.63 8.73
C VAL A 57 15.65 -4.16 9.82
N VAL A 58 15.07 -4.73 10.88
CA VAL A 58 15.82 -5.28 12.03
C VAL A 58 15.36 -6.71 12.27
N SER A 59 16.30 -7.64 12.15
CA SER A 59 16.05 -9.06 12.41
C SER A 59 16.83 -9.48 13.66
N VAL A 60 16.13 -9.97 14.68
CA VAL A 60 16.71 -10.48 15.93
C VAL A 60 16.05 -11.82 16.25
N ALA A 61 16.86 -12.88 16.31
CA ALA A 61 16.38 -14.25 16.46
C ALA A 61 15.30 -14.57 15.41
N SER A 62 14.11 -15.00 15.83
CA SER A 62 12.98 -15.35 14.96
C SER A 62 12.08 -14.17 14.57
N ASN A 63 12.43 -12.94 14.96
CA ASN A 63 11.60 -11.77 14.73
C ASN A 63 12.25 -10.84 13.71
N THR A 64 11.50 -10.46 12.68
CA THR A 64 11.87 -9.42 11.72
C THR A 64 10.91 -8.25 11.87
N THR A 65 11.43 -7.07 12.18
CA THR A 65 10.66 -5.83 12.27
C THR A 65 11.05 -4.91 11.12
N VAL A 66 10.04 -4.49 10.37
CA VAL A 66 10.14 -3.48 9.30
C VAL A 66 9.43 -2.23 9.78
N ALA A 67 10.10 -1.09 9.68
CA ALA A 67 9.53 0.22 9.96
C ALA A 67 9.76 1.16 8.79
N GLY A 68 8.74 1.91 8.42
CA GLY A 68 8.77 2.83 7.29
C GLY A 68 7.97 4.10 7.58
N GLY A 69 8.26 5.13 6.80
CA GLY A 69 7.56 6.41 6.86
C GLY A 69 7.36 6.99 5.47
N ALA A 70 6.29 7.76 5.29
CA ALA A 70 6.12 8.66 4.16
C ALA A 70 6.36 10.09 4.67
N MET A 71 7.23 10.85 4.01
CA MET A 71 7.36 12.27 4.30
C MET A 71 6.24 13.02 3.58
N ASN A 72 5.72 14.07 4.22
CA ASN A 72 4.80 14.98 3.58
C ASN A 72 5.48 15.73 2.41
N GLU A 73 4.68 16.30 1.49
CA GLU A 73 5.18 17.03 0.31
C GLU A 73 6.15 18.17 0.66
N ASP A 74 6.01 18.74 1.87
CA ASP A 74 6.85 19.84 2.34
C ASP A 74 8.25 19.39 2.81
N LEU A 75 8.49 18.08 2.99
CA LEU A 75 9.79 17.47 3.39
C LEU A 75 10.44 18.06 4.66
N THR A 76 9.73 18.88 5.42
CA THR A 76 10.25 19.64 6.56
C THR A 76 9.78 19.12 7.93
N GLY A 77 9.05 17.99 7.95
CA GLY A 77 8.44 17.42 9.17
C GLY A 77 8.79 15.96 9.43
N SER A 78 8.29 15.45 10.56
CA SER A 78 8.20 14.00 10.83
C SER A 78 7.39 13.32 9.71
N ALA A 79 7.64 12.03 9.45
CA ALA A 79 6.79 11.25 8.54
C ALA A 79 5.31 11.39 8.96
N ASP A 80 4.44 11.77 8.02
CA ASP A 80 3.01 11.95 8.27
C ASP A 80 2.26 10.62 8.16
N HIS A 81 2.80 9.66 7.41
CA HIS A 81 2.37 8.27 7.44
C HIS A 81 3.49 7.39 7.97
N SER A 82 3.16 6.34 8.71
CA SER A 82 4.14 5.34 9.12
C SER A 82 3.59 3.94 9.13
N ILE A 83 4.49 2.98 8.87
CA ILE A 83 4.19 1.56 9.01
C ILE A 83 5.12 0.92 10.03
N ARG A 84 4.60 -0.12 10.67
CA ARG A 84 5.40 -1.09 11.39
C ARG A 84 4.81 -2.47 11.22
N ALA A 85 5.60 -3.37 10.65
CA ALA A 85 5.32 -4.78 10.55
C ALA A 85 6.32 -5.55 11.43
N THR A 86 5.85 -6.50 12.23
CA THR A 86 6.69 -7.45 12.95
C THR A 86 6.26 -8.85 12.58
N ILE A 87 7.18 -9.59 11.95
CA ILE A 87 6.99 -10.96 11.51
C ILE A 87 7.73 -11.85 12.50
N MET A 88 6.99 -12.71 13.19
CA MET A 88 7.48 -13.64 14.19
C MET A 88 7.42 -15.06 13.62
N ARG A 89 8.56 -15.76 13.54
CA ARG A 89 8.64 -17.13 13.02
C ARG A 89 8.75 -18.12 14.17
N TYR A 90 7.60 -18.56 14.68
CA TYR A 90 7.52 -19.61 15.70
C TYR A 90 6.70 -20.79 15.17
N GLY A 91 7.36 -21.94 14.96
CA GLY A 91 6.72 -23.10 14.35
C GLY A 91 6.70 -23.02 12.83
N ASP A 92 5.73 -23.69 12.20
CA ASP A 92 5.66 -23.85 10.75
C ASP A 92 5.04 -22.65 10.03
N GLU A 93 4.28 -21.81 10.74
CA GLU A 93 3.59 -20.65 10.18
C GLU A 93 4.06 -19.33 10.84
N PRO A 94 4.45 -18.31 10.05
CA PRO A 94 4.80 -17.01 10.59
C PRO A 94 3.55 -16.30 11.13
N THR A 95 3.70 -15.61 12.26
CA THR A 95 2.72 -14.68 12.80
C THR A 95 3.13 -13.26 12.47
N VAL A 96 2.18 -12.40 12.08
CA VAL A 96 2.45 -10.98 11.81
C VAL A 96 1.64 -10.09 12.71
N SER A 97 2.29 -9.02 13.20
CA SER A 97 1.62 -7.82 13.71
C SER A 97 1.92 -6.67 12.77
N PHE A 98 0.87 -5.95 12.37
CA PHE A 98 0.91 -4.86 11.42
C PHE A 98 0.21 -3.62 11.99
N SER A 99 0.83 -2.46 11.80
CA SER A 99 0.27 -1.18 12.18
C SER A 99 0.55 -0.12 11.12
N LEU A 100 -0.44 0.72 10.89
CA LEU A 100 -0.42 1.84 9.96
C LEU A 100 -0.87 3.10 10.70
N GLU A 101 -0.12 4.19 10.58
CA GLU A 101 -0.50 5.53 11.00
C GLU A 101 -0.67 6.41 9.76
N LEU A 102 -1.80 7.11 9.65
CA LEU A 102 -2.15 8.01 8.55
C LEU A 102 -1.84 9.48 8.91
N ALA A 103 -1.79 10.37 7.91
CA ALA A 103 -1.45 11.79 8.08
C ALA A 103 -2.30 12.58 9.10
N ASP A 104 -3.56 12.17 9.30
CA ASP A 104 -4.44 12.79 10.29
C ASP A 104 -4.20 12.26 11.72
N GLY A 105 -3.19 11.40 11.91
CA GLY A 105 -2.88 10.71 13.15
C GLY A 105 -3.77 9.50 13.42
N MET A 106 -4.64 9.12 12.48
CA MET A 106 -5.44 7.92 12.59
C MET A 106 -4.54 6.68 12.58
N ARG A 107 -4.75 5.81 13.57
CA ARG A 107 -4.00 4.57 13.70
C ARG A 107 -4.88 3.37 13.40
N CYS A 108 -4.35 2.47 12.59
CA CYS A 108 -4.93 1.20 12.24
C CYS A 108 -4.04 0.07 12.75
N PHE A 109 -4.64 -0.91 13.40
CA PHE A 109 -3.94 -2.07 13.94
C PHE A 109 -4.67 -3.35 13.56
N ASP A 110 -3.90 -4.39 13.23
CA ASP A 110 -4.41 -5.70 12.83
C ASP A 110 -4.96 -6.55 14.00
N VAL A 111 -4.64 -6.18 15.23
CA VAL A 111 -5.11 -6.91 16.43
C VAL A 111 -6.06 -6.08 17.29
N THR A 112 -7.24 -6.65 17.54
CA THR A 112 -8.09 -6.26 18.68
C THR A 112 -8.05 -7.35 19.74
N LYS A 113 -8.31 -7.02 21.01
CA LYS A 113 -8.40 -8.03 22.08
C LYS A 113 -9.57 -9.02 21.88
N GLN A 114 -10.48 -8.71 20.96
CA GLN A 114 -11.76 -9.39 20.77
C GLN A 114 -11.78 -10.25 19.50
N ASP A 115 -10.97 -9.89 18.50
CA ASP A 115 -10.88 -10.60 17.22
C ASP A 115 -9.44 -10.61 16.71
N PRO A 116 -8.61 -11.59 17.11
CA PRO A 116 -7.29 -11.79 16.55
C PRO A 116 -7.43 -12.47 15.18
N GLN A 117 -7.63 -11.68 14.13
CA GLN A 117 -7.52 -12.18 12.76
C GLN A 117 -6.04 -12.18 12.38
N PRO A 118 -5.39 -13.34 12.19
CA PRO A 118 -3.99 -13.35 11.80
C PRO A 118 -3.87 -12.78 10.39
N SER A 119 -3.02 -11.76 10.24
CA SER A 119 -2.58 -11.31 8.92
C SER A 119 -1.83 -12.46 8.24
N THR A 120 -2.20 -12.79 7.01
CA THR A 120 -1.43 -13.72 6.17
C THR A 120 -0.17 -13.02 5.71
N VAL A 121 0.95 -13.72 5.71
CA VAL A 121 2.21 -13.19 5.19
C VAL A 121 2.85 -14.17 4.21
N GLU A 122 3.26 -13.64 3.08
CA GLU A 122 4.14 -14.30 2.13
C GLU A 122 5.48 -13.57 2.14
N ILE A 123 6.56 -14.33 2.35
CA ILE A 123 7.91 -13.79 2.43
C ILE A 123 8.69 -14.30 1.22
N PHE A 124 9.13 -13.36 0.39
CA PHE A 124 9.85 -13.66 -0.85
C PHE A 124 11.36 -13.60 -0.64
N ASP A 125 11.83 -12.71 0.23
CA ASP A 125 13.24 -12.57 0.62
C ASP A 125 13.34 -12.07 2.07
N GLU A 126 14.24 -12.67 2.84
CA GLU A 126 14.43 -12.40 4.27
C GLU A 126 15.70 -11.61 4.57
N GLU A 127 16.59 -11.46 3.58
CA GLU A 127 17.83 -10.72 3.77
C GLU A 127 17.51 -9.25 3.98
N LYS A 128 18.18 -8.62 4.95
CA LYS A 128 17.83 -7.26 5.38
C LYS A 128 17.79 -6.24 4.23
N ASP A 129 18.75 -6.35 3.33
CA ASP A 129 18.97 -5.39 2.24
C ASP A 129 18.07 -5.67 1.02
N THR A 130 17.55 -6.90 0.91
CA THR A 130 16.65 -7.32 -0.19
C THR A 130 15.27 -7.77 0.31
N PHE A 131 14.95 -7.47 1.57
CA PHE A 131 13.76 -7.96 2.27
C PHE A 131 12.50 -7.69 1.46
N ARG A 132 11.73 -8.74 1.19
CA ARG A 132 10.50 -8.64 0.43
C ARG A 132 9.41 -9.49 1.03
N ALA A 133 8.27 -8.85 1.31
CA ALA A 133 7.11 -9.53 1.86
C ALA A 133 5.80 -8.89 1.39
N GLU A 134 4.76 -9.71 1.29
CA GLU A 134 3.39 -9.28 1.13
C GLU A 134 2.59 -9.70 2.36
N ILE A 135 1.83 -8.77 2.94
CA ILE A 135 1.02 -9.00 4.13
C ILE A 135 -0.42 -8.63 3.79
N GLN A 136 -1.35 -9.53 4.04
CA GLN A 136 -2.78 -9.29 3.84
C GLN A 136 -3.53 -9.53 5.14
N GLY A 137 -4.54 -8.72 5.43
CA GLY A 137 -5.35 -8.93 6.61
C GLY A 137 -6.42 -7.86 6.80
N THR A 138 -6.97 -7.84 8.00
CA THR A 138 -7.93 -6.84 8.43
C THR A 138 -7.29 -5.95 9.50
N MET A 139 -7.53 -4.65 9.44
CA MET A 139 -7.20 -3.72 10.54
C MET A 139 -8.44 -3.00 11.05
N TYR A 140 -8.33 -2.48 12.27
CA TYR A 140 -9.30 -1.60 12.88
C TYR A 140 -8.67 -0.24 13.14
N CYS A 141 -9.28 0.80 12.59
CA CYS A 141 -8.79 2.17 12.63
C CYS A 141 -9.56 3.02 13.63
N GLY A 142 -8.91 4.09 14.09
CA GLY A 142 -9.50 5.09 14.96
C GLY A 142 -9.41 4.74 16.45
N PRO A 143 -9.74 5.71 17.33
CA PRO A 143 -9.60 5.54 18.78
C PRO A 143 -10.55 4.48 19.35
N GLU A 144 -11.73 4.33 18.75
CA GLU A 144 -12.74 3.35 19.15
C GLU A 144 -12.59 1.99 18.46
N LYS A 145 -11.71 1.87 17.45
CA LYS A 145 -11.49 0.67 16.64
C LYS A 145 -12.78 0.19 15.93
N ASP A 146 -13.62 1.13 15.51
CA ASP A 146 -14.92 0.90 14.90
C ASP A 146 -14.87 0.88 13.37
N GLN A 147 -13.80 1.40 12.77
CA GLN A 147 -13.58 1.40 11.33
C GLN A 147 -12.78 0.17 10.91
N ARG A 148 -13.44 -0.78 10.25
CA ARG A 148 -12.81 -2.01 9.77
C ARG A 148 -12.35 -1.83 8.32
N ILE A 149 -11.08 -2.13 8.08
CA ILE A 149 -10.49 -2.15 6.74
C ILE A 149 -9.87 -3.50 6.43
N GLU A 150 -9.96 -3.93 5.17
CA GLU A 150 -9.07 -4.94 4.61
C GLU A 150 -7.85 -4.24 4.02
N PHE A 151 -6.67 -4.84 4.14
CA PHE A 151 -5.44 -4.27 3.61
C PHE A 151 -4.58 -5.32 2.90
N THR A 152 -3.81 -4.83 1.93
CA THR A 152 -2.66 -5.52 1.34
C THR A 152 -1.45 -4.59 1.46
N ALA A 153 -0.41 -5.06 2.11
CA ALA A 153 0.84 -4.36 2.31
C ALA A 153 1.98 -5.04 1.55
N TYR A 154 2.70 -4.25 0.77
CA TYR A 154 3.90 -4.66 0.04
C TYR A 154 5.12 -4.02 0.71
N LEU A 155 6.09 -4.83 1.10
CA LEU A 155 7.36 -4.40 1.68
C LEU A 155 8.48 -4.83 0.74
N ASP A 156 9.31 -3.90 0.27
CA ASP A 156 10.42 -4.18 -0.65
C ASP A 156 11.64 -3.32 -0.32
N ALA A 157 12.66 -3.92 0.30
CA ALA A 157 13.84 -3.20 0.74
C ALA A 157 14.86 -2.89 -0.38
N ASP A 158 14.70 -3.49 -1.56
CA ASP A 158 15.63 -3.45 -2.70
C ASP A 158 15.27 -2.39 -3.78
N ALA A 159 14.26 -1.54 -3.52
CA ALA A 159 13.53 -0.79 -4.55
C ALA A 159 13.99 0.65 -4.85
#